data_AF-A0A8B6F4L2-F1
#
_entry.id   AF-A0A8B6F4L2-F1
#
_cell.length_a   1.000
_cell.length_b   1.000
_cell.length_c   1.000
_cell.angle_alpha   90.00
_cell.angle_beta   90.00
_cell.angle_gamma   90.00
#
_symmetry.space_group_name_H-M   'P 1'
#
loop_
_entity.id
_entity.type
_entity.pdbx_description
1 polymer ?
#
loop_
_entity_poly.entity_id
_entity_poly.type
_entity_poly.pdbx_seq_one_letter_code
_entity_poly.pdbx_strand_id
1 'polypeptide(L)'
;MKNNLDSANSLGEIRKLAEKYPTIEEEVLDSVEPVRSNGKIKNLKVFNPATEGEIFDLRREILKIDQDIKVTDSTQQDIKKRKLFVSFLNDHCKIAQYIFSGKTSCHVCKKPRLSNEMFERLYHLPDPEPLNCDKYKSFDQLHVYGKPTSEKYRPSLVGKPSSEHGLPFSPSSQYAKNVEMVVLCSDCDKPRVLYSKKVVRGVRRTQLSNCLTDIQYTCGFSFDELDLEEETHVLKTVFLRKNITCNCTIELTYYSAGFEDVCFFCGTDELEPAEAGDEDEAKKYYPLCTGCKDNGKKLVERRTRNKFNPK
;
A
#
# COMPACT_ATOMS: atom_id res chain seq x y z
N MET A 1 36.75 -10.36 7.94
CA MET A 1 35.67 -11.17 8.54
C MET A 1 34.39 -10.82 7.80
N LYS A 2 33.56 -11.79 7.43
CA LYS A 2 32.25 -11.48 6.79
C LYS A 2 31.40 -10.75 7.83
N ASN A 3 30.85 -9.59 7.49
CA ASN A 3 29.88 -8.90 8.33
C ASN A 3 28.68 -9.83 8.48
N ASN A 4 28.35 -10.23 9.70
CA ASN A 4 27.21 -11.11 9.95
C ASN A 4 25.89 -10.41 9.55
N LEU A 5 25.89 -9.08 9.53
CA LEU A 5 24.81 -8.24 9.01
C LEU A 5 24.48 -8.50 7.53
N ASP A 6 25.47 -8.80 6.68
CA ASP A 6 25.30 -9.01 5.24
C ASP A 6 24.47 -10.28 4.92
N SER A 7 24.28 -11.14 5.92
CA SER A 7 23.50 -12.38 5.79
C SER A 7 22.01 -12.21 6.07
N ALA A 8 21.58 -11.03 6.57
CA ALA A 8 20.19 -10.76 6.90
C ALA A 8 19.49 -9.93 5.82
N ASN A 9 18.35 -10.42 5.34
CA ASN A 9 17.52 -9.78 4.31
C ASN A 9 16.28 -9.09 4.91
N SER A 10 16.10 -9.13 6.24
CA SER A 10 14.98 -8.50 6.93
C SER A 10 15.33 -8.03 8.34
N LEU A 11 14.59 -7.03 8.85
CA LEU A 11 14.71 -6.56 10.24
C LEU A 11 14.44 -7.68 11.26
N GLY A 12 13.61 -8.67 10.91
CA GLY A 12 13.35 -9.82 11.76
C GLY A 12 14.56 -10.75 11.87
N GLU A 13 15.30 -10.94 10.78
CA GLU A 13 16.54 -11.73 10.77
C GLU A 13 17.67 -11.01 11.50
N ILE A 14 17.79 -9.69 11.35
CA ILE A 14 18.77 -8.88 12.09
C ILE A 14 18.54 -9.01 13.61
N ARG A 15 17.29 -8.93 14.08
CA ARG A 15 16.97 -9.11 15.52
C ARG A 15 17.37 -10.49 16.04
N LYS A 16 17.08 -11.55 15.27
CA LYS A 16 17.50 -12.92 15.62
C LYS A 16 19.02 -13.10 15.64
N LEU A 17 19.73 -12.41 14.74
CA LEU A 17 21.19 -12.39 14.76
C LEU A 17 21.73 -11.63 15.96
N ALA A 18 21.10 -10.51 16.35
CA ALA A 18 21.49 -9.73 17.52
C ALA A 18 21.29 -10.52 18.84
N GLU A 19 20.26 -11.36 18.94
CA GLU A 19 20.09 -12.29 20.07
C GLU A 19 21.25 -13.30 20.17
N LYS A 20 21.89 -13.64 19.05
CA LYS A 20 22.97 -14.63 18.98
C LYS A 20 24.37 -14.02 19.03
N TYR A 21 24.50 -12.79 18.54
CA TYR A 21 25.76 -12.07 18.38
C TYR A 21 25.56 -10.61 18.82
N PRO A 22 25.95 -10.24 20.04
CA PRO A 22 25.81 -8.88 20.55
C PRO A 22 26.51 -7.81 19.69
N THR A 23 27.56 -8.18 18.96
CA THR A 23 28.30 -7.28 18.05
C THR A 23 27.46 -6.74 16.90
N ILE A 24 26.35 -7.41 16.54
CA ILE A 24 25.42 -6.94 15.51
C ILE A 24 24.80 -5.60 15.89
N GLU A 25 24.57 -5.34 17.18
CA GLU A 25 23.97 -4.08 17.63
C GLU A 25 24.91 -2.89 17.36
N GLU A 26 26.20 -3.04 17.68
CA GLU A 26 27.23 -2.05 17.36
C GLU A 26 27.42 -1.90 15.84
N GLU A 27 27.47 -3.01 15.08
CA GLU A 27 27.57 -2.98 13.61
C GLU A 27 26.40 -2.23 12.95
N VAL A 28 25.17 -2.39 13.47
CA VAL A 28 23.99 -1.65 12.99
C VAL A 28 24.12 -0.17 13.32
N LEU A 29 24.53 0.18 14.53
CA LEU A 29 24.71 1.58 14.94
C LEU A 29 25.79 2.27 14.09
N ASP A 30 26.91 1.60 13.85
CA ASP A 30 27.99 2.09 12.99
C ASP A 30 27.51 2.26 11.54
N SER A 31 26.69 1.34 11.02
CA SER A 31 26.16 1.42 9.65
C SER A 31 25.22 2.61 9.42
N VAL A 32 24.51 3.08 10.46
CA VAL A 32 23.59 4.22 10.37
C VAL A 32 24.26 5.56 10.71
N GLU A 33 25.46 5.53 11.30
CA GLU A 33 26.19 6.74 11.72
C GLU A 33 26.53 7.69 10.55
N PRO A 34 26.90 7.24 9.34
CA PRO A 34 27.08 8.11 8.19
C PRO A 34 25.81 8.88 7.81
N VAL A 35 24.63 8.30 8.02
CA VAL A 35 23.34 8.96 7.76
C VAL A 35 23.00 9.95 8.87
N ARG A 36 23.32 9.62 10.13
CA ARG A 36 23.15 10.52 11.28
C ARG A 36 24.03 11.77 11.18
N SER A 37 25.26 11.61 10.68
CA SER A 37 26.25 12.68 10.57
C SER A 37 26.17 13.49 9.26
N ASN A 38 25.87 12.86 8.11
CA ASN A 38 25.88 13.51 6.79
C ASN A 38 24.48 13.75 6.18
N GLY A 39 23.40 13.45 6.90
CA GLY A 39 22.04 13.72 6.45
C GLY A 39 21.82 15.23 6.24
N LYS A 40 21.51 15.66 5.01
CA LYS A 40 21.18 17.05 4.62
C LYS A 40 19.92 17.63 5.30
N ILE A 41 19.44 17.03 6.39
CA ILE A 41 18.30 17.51 7.18
C ILE A 41 18.84 18.39 8.30
N LYS A 42 19.01 19.68 7.99
CA LYS A 42 19.36 20.68 9.00
C LYS A 42 18.22 20.73 10.03
N ASN A 43 18.56 20.64 11.33
CA ASN A 43 17.66 20.74 12.50
C ASN A 43 16.88 19.48 12.93
N LEU A 44 17.38 18.27 12.67
CA LEU A 44 16.79 17.07 13.28
C LEU A 44 17.16 17.00 14.77
N LYS A 45 16.18 17.12 15.68
CA LYS A 45 16.37 16.82 17.10
C LYS A 45 16.29 15.31 17.29
N VAL A 46 17.41 14.68 17.60
CA VAL A 46 17.46 13.28 18.04
C VAL A 46 17.17 13.25 19.53
N PHE A 47 16.19 12.45 19.93
CA PHE A 47 15.85 12.23 21.34
C PHE A 47 16.36 10.87 21.78
N ASN A 48 16.71 10.77 23.06
CA ASN A 48 17.05 9.49 23.66
C ASN A 48 15.82 8.56 23.63
N PRO A 49 16.01 7.25 23.42
CA PRO A 49 14.92 6.30 23.55
C PRO A 49 14.38 6.32 24.99
N ALA A 50 13.11 5.92 25.14
CA ALA A 50 12.52 5.74 26.46
C ALA A 50 13.30 4.66 27.24
N THR A 51 13.59 4.96 28.49
CA THR A 51 14.21 4.02 29.42
C THR A 51 13.23 2.90 29.79
N GLU A 52 13.74 1.75 30.24
CA GLU A 52 12.90 0.65 30.73
C GLU A 52 12.00 1.08 31.89
N GLY A 53 12.49 1.96 32.76
CA GLY A 53 11.73 2.54 33.87
C GLY A 53 10.53 3.36 33.38
N GLU A 54 10.72 4.21 32.37
CA GLU A 54 9.63 4.99 31.77
C GLU A 54 8.58 4.10 31.10
N ILE A 55 9.02 3.04 30.41
CA ILE A 55 8.12 2.05 29.80
C ILE A 55 7.31 1.31 30.88
N PHE A 56 7.98 0.93 31.98
CA PHE A 56 7.34 0.28 33.10
C PHE A 56 6.31 1.18 33.79
N ASP A 57 6.65 2.45 34.00
CA ASP A 57 5.75 3.43 34.61
C ASP A 57 4.51 3.69 33.74
N LEU A 58 4.69 3.83 32.42
CA LEU A 58 3.59 3.93 31.47
C LEU A 58 2.67 2.70 31.57
N ARG A 59 3.26 1.51 31.60
CA ARG A 59 2.51 0.25 31.72
C ARG A 59 1.71 0.19 33.01
N ARG A 60 2.28 0.62 34.14
CA ARG A 60 1.58 0.67 35.43
C ARG A 60 0.34 1.55 35.38
N GLU A 61 0.38 2.66 34.65
CA GLU A 61 -0.81 3.51 34.46
C GLU A 61 -1.84 2.86 33.53
N ILE A 62 -1.41 2.19 32.46
CA ILE A 62 -2.30 1.46 31.54
C ILE A 62 -3.06 0.33 32.27
N LEU A 63 -2.39 -0.39 33.17
CA LEU A 63 -2.99 -1.47 33.95
C LEU A 63 -4.12 -0.99 34.90
N LYS A 64 -4.21 0.32 35.17
CA LYS A 64 -5.35 0.89 35.92
C LYS A 64 -6.63 0.94 35.09
N ILE A 65 -6.50 0.92 33.76
CA ILE A 65 -7.62 0.91 32.81
C ILE A 65 -8.05 -0.54 32.54
N ASP A 66 -7.08 -1.40 32.23
CA ASP A 66 -7.31 -2.79 31.85
C ASP A 66 -6.19 -3.66 32.42
N GLN A 67 -6.52 -4.47 33.42
CA GLN A 67 -5.57 -5.31 34.15
C GLN A 67 -5.06 -6.49 33.31
N ASP A 68 -5.76 -6.84 32.23
CA ASP A 68 -5.42 -8.00 31.40
C ASP A 68 -4.38 -7.67 30.31
N ILE A 69 -3.95 -6.42 30.21
CA ILE A 69 -2.91 -5.98 29.27
C ILE A 69 -1.56 -6.61 29.61
N LYS A 70 -0.97 -7.28 28.61
CA LYS A 70 0.32 -7.96 28.70
C LYS A 70 1.40 -7.17 27.97
N VAL A 71 2.67 -7.35 28.37
CA VAL A 71 3.84 -6.79 27.63
C VAL A 71 3.82 -7.22 26.17
N THR A 72 3.33 -8.42 25.91
CA THR A 72 3.25 -8.99 24.56
C THR A 72 2.20 -8.33 23.68
N ASP A 73 1.29 -7.52 24.25
CA ASP A 73 0.25 -6.81 23.49
C ASP A 73 0.84 -5.59 22.78
N SER A 74 1.70 -5.85 21.81
CA SER A 74 2.50 -4.85 21.09
C SER A 74 1.92 -4.47 19.73
N THR A 75 0.83 -5.14 19.30
CA THR A 75 0.19 -4.89 18.01
C THR A 75 -1.22 -4.34 18.15
N GLN A 76 -1.72 -3.68 17.10
CA GLN A 76 -3.12 -3.22 17.06
C GLN A 76 -4.11 -4.37 17.19
N GLN A 77 -3.78 -5.58 16.71
CA GLN A 77 -4.68 -6.74 16.83
C GLN A 77 -4.79 -7.23 18.27
N ASP A 78 -3.70 -7.16 19.03
CA ASP A 78 -3.71 -7.55 20.44
C ASP A 78 -4.49 -6.54 21.27
N ILE A 79 -4.27 -5.25 21.04
CA ILE A 79 -5.02 -4.17 21.68
C ILE A 79 -6.52 -4.25 21.38
N LYS A 80 -6.93 -4.58 20.14
CA LYS A 80 -8.35 -4.76 19.78
C LYS A 80 -9.07 -5.84 20.59
N LYS A 81 -8.35 -6.81 21.16
CA LYS A 81 -8.93 -7.85 22.02
C LYS A 81 -9.18 -7.35 23.45
N ARG A 82 -8.58 -6.22 23.85
CA ARG A 82 -8.65 -5.62 25.18
C ARG A 82 -9.83 -4.66 25.28
N LYS A 83 -11.02 -5.19 25.56
CA LYS A 83 -12.28 -4.44 25.47
C LYS A 83 -12.33 -3.24 26.40
N LEU A 84 -11.83 -3.35 27.63
CA LEU A 84 -11.85 -2.24 28.60
C LEU A 84 -10.94 -1.11 28.13
N PHE A 85 -9.74 -1.44 27.65
CA PHE A 85 -8.82 -0.46 27.10
C PHE A 85 -9.35 0.20 25.82
N VAL A 86 -9.95 -0.58 24.91
CA VAL A 86 -10.57 -0.03 23.69
C VAL A 86 -11.75 0.89 24.03
N SER A 87 -12.60 0.53 24.99
CA SER A 87 -13.68 1.41 25.47
C SER A 87 -13.10 2.71 26.00
N PHE A 88 -12.09 2.62 26.86
CA PHE A 88 -11.43 3.80 27.40
C PHE A 88 -10.90 4.72 26.29
N LEU A 89 -10.23 4.17 25.29
CA LEU A 89 -9.71 4.97 24.17
C LEU A 89 -10.84 5.67 23.38
N ASN A 90 -11.98 5.02 23.19
CA ASN A 90 -13.12 5.61 22.48
C ASN A 90 -13.85 6.68 23.31
N ASP A 91 -13.94 6.48 24.62
CA ASP A 91 -14.71 7.34 25.53
C ASP A 91 -13.89 8.56 25.99
N HIS A 92 -12.57 8.43 26.05
CA HIS A 92 -11.68 9.44 26.62
C HIS A 92 -10.75 10.10 25.60
N CYS A 93 -10.60 9.54 24.40
CA CYS A 93 -9.68 10.01 23.39
C CYS A 93 -10.33 10.19 22.02
N LYS A 94 -9.79 11.12 21.23
CA LYS A 94 -9.94 11.18 19.79
C LYS A 94 -8.65 10.67 19.15
N ILE A 95 -8.76 9.55 18.45
CA ILE A 95 -7.68 8.92 17.70
C ILE A 95 -7.97 9.11 16.21
N ALA A 96 -7.06 9.77 15.51
CA ALA A 96 -7.03 9.93 14.06
C ALA A 96 -5.61 9.61 13.55
N GLN A 97 -5.42 9.54 12.24
CA GLN A 97 -4.15 9.14 11.61
C GLN A 97 -2.93 9.96 12.07
N TYR A 98 -3.13 11.25 12.31
CA TYR A 98 -2.07 12.19 12.70
C TYR A 98 -2.29 12.82 14.07
N ILE A 99 -3.40 12.50 14.73
CA ILE A 99 -3.83 13.20 15.94
C ILE A 99 -4.21 12.15 16.98
N PHE A 100 -3.63 12.28 18.15
CA PHE A 100 -4.11 11.64 19.37
C PHE A 100 -4.39 12.74 20.39
N SER A 101 -5.61 12.79 20.92
CA SER A 101 -5.95 13.77 21.94
C SER A 101 -6.88 13.17 22.98
N GLY A 102 -6.57 13.38 24.25
CA GLY A 102 -7.46 13.04 25.36
C GLY A 102 -8.19 14.29 25.86
N LYS A 103 -9.51 14.23 25.99
CA LYS A 103 -10.29 15.30 26.62
C LYS A 103 -11.43 14.69 27.43
N THR A 104 -11.22 14.60 28.73
CA THR A 104 -12.20 14.00 29.64
C THR A 104 -11.87 14.40 31.07
N SER A 105 -12.87 14.40 31.94
CA SER A 105 -12.69 14.40 33.39
C SER A 105 -13.16 13.04 33.90
N CYS A 106 -12.23 12.15 34.23
CA CYS A 106 -12.56 10.87 34.83
C CYS A 106 -11.58 10.51 35.95
N HIS A 107 -11.93 9.51 36.74
CA HIS A 107 -11.12 9.05 37.86
C HIS A 107 -9.75 8.50 37.41
N VAL A 108 -9.63 8.03 36.17
CA VAL A 108 -8.37 7.51 35.60
C VAL A 108 -7.46 8.61 35.08
N CYS A 109 -7.99 9.59 34.32
CA CYS A 109 -7.19 10.61 33.62
C CYS A 109 -6.55 11.67 34.52
N LYS A 110 -6.79 11.61 35.84
CA LYS A 110 -6.45 12.65 36.82
C LYS A 110 -7.09 13.99 36.47
N LYS A 111 -7.03 14.95 37.40
CA LYS A 111 -7.56 16.30 37.16
C LYS A 111 -6.69 17.03 36.12
N PRO A 112 -7.30 17.80 35.20
CA PRO A 112 -6.54 18.64 34.30
C PRO A 112 -5.67 19.63 35.09
N ARG A 113 -4.50 19.97 34.54
CA ARG A 113 -3.62 21.00 35.13
C ARG A 113 -4.20 22.41 35.01
N LEU A 114 -5.11 22.60 34.05
CA LEU A 114 -5.83 23.85 33.82
C LEU A 114 -7.06 23.93 34.75
N SER A 115 -7.60 25.13 34.93
CA SER A 115 -8.90 25.30 35.59
C SER A 115 -10.00 24.58 34.81
N ASN A 116 -11.04 24.13 35.51
CA ASN A 116 -12.18 23.45 34.86
C ASN A 116 -12.80 24.33 33.78
N GLU A 117 -12.97 25.63 34.04
CA GLU A 117 -13.52 26.58 33.07
C GLU A 117 -12.70 26.64 31.78
N MET A 118 -11.37 26.69 31.87
CA MET A 118 -10.51 26.68 30.68
C MET A 118 -10.52 25.33 29.97
N PHE A 119 -10.51 24.23 30.74
CA PHE A 119 -10.47 22.88 30.19
C PHE A 119 -11.75 22.52 29.44
N GLU A 120 -12.91 22.92 29.95
CA GLU A 120 -14.22 22.69 29.30
C GLU A 120 -14.30 23.37 27.93
N ARG A 121 -13.69 24.57 27.80
CA ARG A 121 -13.62 25.36 26.56
C ARG A 121 -12.68 24.80 25.49
N LEU A 122 -11.81 23.84 25.83
CA LEU A 122 -10.92 23.23 24.83
C LEU A 122 -11.72 22.28 23.93
N TYR A 123 -11.41 22.21 22.66
CA TYR A 123 -11.91 21.17 21.76
C TYR A 123 -10.77 20.23 21.36
N HIS A 124 -11.11 19.01 20.95
CA HIS A 124 -10.14 18.16 20.27
C HIS A 124 -9.59 18.87 19.04
N LEU A 125 -8.34 18.55 18.68
CA LEU A 125 -7.77 19.09 17.46
C LEU A 125 -8.62 18.64 16.26
N PRO A 126 -8.96 19.58 15.35
CA PRO A 126 -9.75 19.29 14.17
C PRO A 126 -8.92 18.51 13.16
N ASP A 127 -9.60 17.70 12.37
CA ASP A 127 -9.01 17.05 11.20
C ASP A 127 -8.84 18.07 10.06
N PRO A 128 -7.95 17.80 9.08
CA PRO A 128 -7.78 18.69 7.94
C PRO A 128 -9.10 18.87 7.19
N GLU A 129 -9.57 20.11 7.05
CA GLU A 129 -10.79 20.44 6.31
C GLU A 129 -10.45 21.30 5.10
N PRO A 130 -10.93 20.96 3.89
CA PRO A 130 -10.58 21.69 2.68
C PRO A 130 -11.21 23.08 2.71
N LEU A 131 -10.42 24.08 2.32
CA LEU A 131 -10.91 25.41 1.94
C LEU A 131 -11.28 25.41 0.45
N ASN A 132 -10.42 24.81 -0.38
CA ASN A 132 -10.59 24.58 -1.83
C ASN A 132 -9.70 23.40 -2.28
N CYS A 133 -9.59 23.16 -3.59
CA CYS A 133 -8.89 22.00 -4.17
C CYS A 133 -7.43 21.83 -3.70
N ASP A 134 -6.73 22.91 -3.34
CA ASP A 134 -5.29 22.86 -3.04
C ASP A 134 -4.92 23.37 -1.64
N LYS A 135 -5.90 23.77 -0.83
CA LYS A 135 -5.64 24.37 0.50
C LYS A 135 -6.61 23.89 1.55
N TYR A 136 -6.08 23.71 2.76
CA TYR A 136 -6.87 23.47 3.98
C TYR A 136 -7.24 24.79 4.65
N LYS A 137 -8.33 24.76 5.41
CA LYS A 137 -8.73 25.87 6.29
C LYS A 137 -7.66 26.10 7.38
N SER A 138 -7.50 27.35 7.80
CA SER A 138 -6.66 27.70 8.95
C SER A 138 -7.24 27.12 10.25
N PHE A 139 -6.40 26.93 11.26
CA PHE A 139 -6.75 26.30 12.53
C PHE A 139 -7.75 27.09 13.40
N ASP A 140 -7.89 28.39 13.19
CA ASP A 140 -8.64 29.26 14.12
C ASP A 140 -10.11 28.83 14.36
N GLN A 141 -10.67 29.37 15.46
CA GLN A 141 -12.03 29.11 15.93
C GLN A 141 -13.12 29.44 14.90
N LEU A 142 -12.87 30.41 14.00
CA LEU A 142 -13.84 30.79 12.99
C LEU A 142 -13.93 29.74 11.87
N HIS A 143 -12.82 29.06 11.58
CA HIS A 143 -12.75 28.15 10.45
C HIS A 143 -12.97 26.67 10.82
N VAL A 144 -12.29 26.12 11.83
CA VAL A 144 -12.32 24.67 12.12
C VAL A 144 -12.30 24.28 13.60
N TYR A 145 -11.67 25.05 14.49
CA TYR A 145 -11.56 24.63 15.89
C TYR A 145 -12.91 24.65 16.60
N GLY A 146 -13.26 23.50 17.22
CA GLY A 146 -14.56 23.31 17.87
C GLY A 146 -15.73 22.94 16.95
N LYS A 147 -15.47 22.78 15.65
CA LYS A 147 -16.46 22.26 14.70
C LYS A 147 -16.29 20.74 14.51
N PRO A 148 -17.37 20.00 14.19
CA PRO A 148 -17.24 18.61 13.76
C PRO A 148 -16.40 18.51 12.49
N THR A 149 -15.37 17.66 12.51
CA THR A 149 -14.49 17.37 11.38
C THR A 149 -14.33 15.87 11.22
N SER A 150 -13.81 15.42 10.08
CA SER A 150 -13.56 13.99 9.84
C SER A 150 -12.25 13.74 9.10
N GLU A 151 -11.74 12.50 9.19
CA GLU A 151 -10.52 12.08 8.49
C GLU A 151 -10.63 12.03 6.95
N LYS A 152 -11.82 12.28 6.39
CA LYS A 152 -12.11 12.16 4.95
C LYS A 152 -11.11 12.94 4.08
N TYR A 153 -10.68 14.11 4.54
CA TYR A 153 -9.81 14.99 3.77
C TYR A 153 -8.36 14.98 4.25
N ARG A 154 -7.91 13.95 4.98
CA ARG A 154 -6.50 13.90 5.40
C ARG A 154 -5.56 13.83 4.18
N PRO A 155 -4.37 14.47 4.21
CA PRO A 155 -3.43 14.49 3.08
C PRO A 155 -3.01 13.12 2.52
N SER A 156 -3.02 12.06 3.33
CA SER A 156 -2.74 10.70 2.84
C SER A 156 -3.89 10.02 2.11
N LEU A 157 -5.10 10.60 2.15
CA LEU A 157 -6.25 10.19 1.36
C LEU A 157 -6.48 11.14 0.19
N VAL A 158 -6.31 12.45 0.40
CA VAL A 158 -6.39 13.48 -0.64
C VAL A 158 -5.13 13.40 -1.51
N GLY A 159 -5.27 12.88 -2.73
CA GLY A 159 -4.13 12.57 -3.59
C GLY A 159 -3.76 11.09 -3.63
N LYS A 160 -4.51 10.20 -2.97
CA LYS A 160 -4.74 8.89 -3.58
C LYS A 160 -5.56 9.21 -4.82
N PRO A 161 -5.03 9.05 -6.05
CA PRO A 161 -5.92 9.07 -7.20
C PRO A 161 -7.03 8.08 -6.84
N SER A 162 -8.30 8.46 -7.06
CA SER A 162 -9.30 7.47 -7.41
C SER A 162 -8.57 6.57 -8.38
N SER A 163 -8.26 5.35 -7.95
CA SER A 163 -7.12 4.64 -8.51
C SER A 163 -7.34 4.67 -10.02
N GLU A 164 -6.52 5.39 -10.80
CA GLU A 164 -6.96 5.80 -12.17
C GLU A 164 -7.42 4.56 -12.93
N HIS A 165 -6.73 3.46 -12.65
CA HIS A 165 -7.00 2.11 -13.10
C HIS A 165 -8.26 1.41 -12.58
N GLY A 166 -9.07 1.97 -11.70
CA GLY A 166 -10.33 1.39 -11.20
C GLY A 166 -10.22 0.13 -10.34
N LEU A 167 -9.00 -0.32 -10.01
CA LEU A 167 -8.74 -1.47 -9.14
C LEU A 167 -8.74 -1.09 -7.64
N PRO A 168 -9.17 -1.99 -6.73
CA PRO A 168 -9.11 -1.77 -5.27
C PRO A 168 -7.69 -1.92 -4.68
N PHE A 169 -6.68 -2.05 -5.53
CA PHE A 169 -5.25 -2.20 -5.21
C PHE A 169 -4.40 -1.79 -6.41
N SER A 170 -3.11 -1.53 -6.19
CA SER A 170 -2.19 -1.22 -7.29
C SER A 170 -1.95 -2.47 -8.16
N PRO A 171 -2.10 -2.39 -9.48
CA PRO A 171 -1.86 -3.50 -10.39
C PRO A 171 -0.40 -3.90 -10.31
N SER A 172 -0.16 -5.20 -10.15
CA SER A 172 1.18 -5.77 -10.04
C SER A 172 1.22 -7.12 -10.76
N SER A 173 2.42 -7.55 -11.15
CA SER A 173 2.63 -8.89 -11.71
C SER A 173 2.21 -9.99 -10.74
N GLN A 174 2.35 -9.80 -9.43
CA GLN A 174 1.88 -10.76 -8.43
C GLN A 174 0.36 -10.92 -8.46
N TYR A 175 -0.39 -9.82 -8.54
CA TYR A 175 -1.86 -9.90 -8.59
C TYR A 175 -2.37 -10.45 -9.93
N ALA A 176 -1.64 -10.23 -11.02
CA ALA A 176 -1.89 -10.88 -12.29
C ALA A 176 -1.64 -12.39 -12.20
N LYS A 177 -0.48 -12.81 -11.65
CA LYS A 177 -0.12 -14.23 -11.44
C LYS A 177 -1.06 -14.97 -10.49
N ASN A 178 -1.71 -14.26 -9.57
CA ASN A 178 -2.73 -14.87 -8.72
C ASN A 178 -3.93 -15.39 -9.52
N VAL A 179 -4.23 -14.79 -10.68
CA VAL A 179 -5.32 -15.22 -11.57
C VAL A 179 -4.78 -15.99 -12.78
N GLU A 180 -3.66 -15.55 -13.38
CA GLU A 180 -2.99 -16.18 -14.51
C GLU A 180 -3.94 -16.44 -15.69
N MET A 181 -4.78 -15.45 -15.99
CA MET A 181 -5.74 -15.45 -17.09
C MET A 181 -5.91 -14.03 -17.64
N VAL A 182 -6.35 -13.96 -18.89
CA VAL A 182 -6.71 -12.72 -19.58
C VAL A 182 -8.10 -12.86 -20.18
N VAL A 183 -8.71 -11.72 -20.51
CA VAL A 183 -9.95 -11.65 -21.30
C VAL A 183 -9.67 -10.86 -22.57
N LEU A 184 -10.21 -11.31 -23.71
CA LEU A 184 -10.06 -10.61 -24.98
C LEU A 184 -11.13 -9.52 -25.10
N CYS A 185 -10.73 -8.34 -25.57
CA CYS A 185 -11.65 -7.26 -25.84
C CYS A 185 -12.38 -7.50 -27.18
N SER A 186 -13.71 -7.53 -27.18
CA SER A 186 -14.52 -7.75 -28.38
C SER A 186 -14.44 -6.66 -29.45
N ASP A 187 -13.92 -5.48 -29.11
CA ASP A 187 -13.79 -4.36 -30.06
C ASP A 187 -12.39 -4.25 -30.69
N CYS A 188 -11.35 -4.79 -30.05
CA CYS A 188 -9.97 -4.61 -30.51
C CYS A 188 -9.08 -5.84 -30.38
N ASP A 189 -9.64 -6.96 -29.93
CA ASP A 189 -9.02 -8.27 -29.75
C ASP A 189 -7.79 -8.32 -28.82
N LYS A 190 -7.46 -7.19 -28.18
CA LYS A 190 -6.34 -7.13 -27.23
C LYS A 190 -6.64 -7.94 -25.97
N PRO A 191 -5.69 -8.77 -25.50
CA PRO A 191 -5.80 -9.43 -24.21
C PRO A 191 -5.66 -8.41 -23.07
N ARG A 192 -6.59 -8.44 -22.11
CA ARG A 192 -6.58 -7.62 -20.89
C ARG A 192 -6.41 -8.47 -19.65
N VAL A 193 -5.54 -7.99 -18.75
CA VAL A 193 -5.07 -8.77 -17.59
C VAL A 193 -6.10 -8.77 -16.47
N LEU A 194 -6.41 -9.95 -15.94
CA LEU A 194 -7.21 -10.09 -14.72
C LEU A 194 -6.33 -10.05 -13.48
N TYR A 195 -6.80 -9.38 -12.43
CA TYR A 195 -6.06 -9.24 -11.18
C TYR A 195 -6.87 -9.73 -9.97
N SER A 196 -6.20 -10.34 -8.99
CA SER A 196 -6.79 -10.62 -7.68
C SER A 196 -5.77 -10.55 -6.55
N LYS A 197 -6.22 -10.13 -5.36
CA LYS A 197 -5.42 -10.23 -4.12
C LYS A 197 -5.22 -11.67 -3.68
N LYS A 198 -6.16 -12.56 -4.00
CA LYS A 198 -6.14 -13.97 -3.61
C LYS A 198 -5.86 -14.83 -4.83
N VAL A 199 -5.17 -15.93 -4.62
CA VAL A 199 -4.87 -16.88 -5.69
C VAL A 199 -6.14 -17.61 -6.10
N VAL A 200 -6.43 -17.64 -7.40
CA VAL A 200 -7.57 -18.34 -8.01
C VAL A 200 -7.10 -19.69 -8.54
N ARG A 201 -7.53 -20.78 -7.89
CA ARG A 201 -7.09 -22.16 -8.17
C ARG A 201 -8.25 -23.14 -8.12
N GLY A 202 -8.02 -24.34 -8.68
CA GLY A 202 -8.98 -25.45 -8.65
C GLY A 202 -10.31 -25.09 -9.29
N VAL A 203 -11.42 -25.49 -8.65
CA VAL A 203 -12.79 -25.28 -9.14
C VAL A 203 -13.07 -23.82 -9.52
N ARG A 204 -12.59 -22.86 -8.72
CA ARG A 204 -12.78 -21.43 -9.01
C ARG A 204 -12.11 -20.98 -10.30
N ARG A 205 -10.97 -21.57 -10.66
CA ARG A 205 -10.29 -21.27 -11.94
C ARG A 205 -11.14 -21.76 -13.11
N THR A 206 -11.69 -22.97 -13.02
CA THR A 206 -12.58 -23.52 -14.04
C THR A 206 -13.86 -22.70 -14.19
N GLN A 207 -14.49 -22.32 -13.07
CA GLN A 207 -15.66 -21.43 -13.06
C GLN A 207 -15.35 -20.10 -13.74
N LEU A 208 -14.23 -19.47 -13.38
CA LEU A 208 -13.81 -18.21 -14.00
C LEU A 208 -13.61 -18.38 -15.51
N SER A 209 -12.93 -19.45 -15.95
CA SER A 209 -12.73 -19.72 -17.36
C SER A 209 -14.04 -19.86 -18.14
N ASN A 210 -15.02 -20.55 -17.57
CA ASN A 210 -16.33 -20.70 -18.20
C ASN A 210 -17.04 -19.34 -18.30
N CYS A 211 -17.06 -18.56 -17.22
CA CYS A 211 -17.66 -17.22 -17.23
C CYS A 211 -17.01 -16.31 -18.28
N LEU A 212 -15.69 -16.37 -18.44
CA LEU A 212 -14.97 -15.53 -19.40
C LEU A 212 -15.28 -15.89 -20.85
N THR A 213 -15.63 -17.14 -21.15
CA THR A 213 -16.07 -17.56 -22.49
C THR A 213 -17.43 -16.96 -22.85
N ASP A 214 -18.31 -16.77 -21.85
CA ASP A 214 -19.68 -16.28 -22.06
C ASP A 214 -19.78 -14.74 -22.00
N ILE A 215 -18.76 -14.07 -21.44
CA ILE A 215 -18.75 -12.61 -21.31
C ILE A 215 -18.21 -11.94 -22.57
N GLN A 216 -19.01 -11.03 -23.13
CA GLN A 216 -18.54 -10.06 -24.11
C GLN A 216 -17.88 -8.88 -23.39
N TYR A 217 -16.55 -8.86 -23.35
CA TYR A 217 -15.78 -7.82 -22.67
C TYR A 217 -15.34 -6.70 -23.61
N THR A 218 -15.49 -5.44 -23.20
CA THR A 218 -14.90 -4.27 -23.87
C THR A 218 -13.92 -3.53 -22.96
N CYS A 219 -12.89 -2.92 -23.55
CA CYS A 219 -11.86 -2.22 -22.79
C CYS A 219 -12.48 -1.16 -21.86
N GLY A 220 -12.09 -1.20 -20.58
CA GLY A 220 -12.58 -0.26 -19.56
C GLY A 220 -13.80 -0.75 -18.80
N PHE A 221 -14.49 -1.80 -19.28
CA PHE A 221 -15.57 -2.46 -18.56
C PHE A 221 -15.07 -3.14 -17.28
N SER A 222 -15.93 -3.19 -16.26
CA SER A 222 -15.63 -3.80 -14.97
C SER A 222 -16.68 -4.83 -14.59
N PHE A 223 -16.24 -5.97 -14.06
CA PHE A 223 -17.17 -6.99 -13.56
C PHE A 223 -17.98 -6.57 -12.34
N ASP A 224 -17.58 -5.49 -11.65
CA ASP A 224 -18.40 -4.90 -10.58
C ASP A 224 -19.72 -4.30 -11.11
N GLU A 225 -19.82 -4.07 -12.43
CA GLU A 225 -21.02 -3.55 -13.10
C GLU A 225 -21.97 -4.67 -13.54
N LEU A 226 -21.58 -5.95 -13.38
CA LEU A 226 -22.46 -7.09 -13.61
C LEU A 226 -23.38 -7.30 -12.40
N ASP A 227 -24.68 -7.37 -12.67
CA ASP A 227 -25.68 -7.69 -11.65
C ASP A 227 -25.65 -9.20 -11.35
N LEU A 228 -24.75 -9.57 -10.45
CA LEU A 228 -24.51 -10.96 -10.04
C LEU A 228 -25.22 -11.20 -8.70
N GLU A 229 -26.23 -12.06 -8.70
CA GLU A 229 -27.06 -12.36 -7.52
C GLU A 229 -26.25 -12.97 -6.36
N GLU A 230 -25.23 -13.78 -6.65
CA GLU A 230 -24.42 -14.45 -5.63
C GLU A 230 -23.24 -13.60 -5.14
N GLU A 231 -23.14 -13.33 -3.83
CA GLU A 231 -21.98 -12.65 -3.22
C GLU A 231 -20.67 -13.43 -3.38
N THR A 232 -20.75 -14.75 -3.49
CA THR A 232 -19.60 -15.64 -3.65
C THR A 232 -19.17 -15.86 -5.10
N HIS A 233 -19.82 -15.19 -6.06
CA HIS A 233 -19.54 -15.36 -7.48
C HIS A 233 -18.08 -15.06 -7.80
N VAL A 234 -17.44 -15.90 -8.63
CA VAL A 234 -16.00 -15.83 -8.89
C VAL A 234 -15.57 -14.49 -9.50
N LEU A 235 -16.42 -13.90 -10.35
CA LEU A 235 -16.16 -12.60 -10.99
C LEU A 235 -16.07 -11.44 -9.99
N LYS A 236 -16.70 -11.54 -8.81
CA LYS A 236 -16.57 -10.52 -7.73
C LYS A 236 -15.19 -10.55 -7.05
N THR A 237 -14.37 -11.55 -7.36
CA THR A 237 -13.04 -11.73 -6.75
C THR A 237 -11.88 -11.41 -7.69
N VAL A 238 -12.17 -11.10 -8.95
CA VAL A 238 -11.19 -10.73 -9.99
C VAL A 238 -11.55 -9.37 -10.57
N PHE A 239 -10.54 -8.62 -10.98
CA PHE A 239 -10.69 -7.23 -11.36
C PHE A 239 -9.95 -6.92 -12.66
N LEU A 240 -10.51 -5.98 -13.43
CA LEU A 240 -9.94 -5.43 -14.66
C LEU A 240 -9.64 -3.95 -14.47
N ARG A 241 -8.68 -3.42 -15.25
CA ARG A 241 -8.39 -2.00 -15.20
C ARG A 241 -9.46 -1.20 -15.96
N LYS A 242 -10.05 -0.19 -15.30
CA LYS A 242 -11.08 0.68 -15.88
C LYS A 242 -10.50 1.79 -16.78
N ASN A 243 -9.26 2.23 -16.57
CA ASN A 243 -8.61 3.25 -17.42
C ASN A 243 -7.93 2.69 -18.68
N ILE A 244 -8.43 1.58 -19.20
CA ILE A 244 -7.90 1.00 -20.44
C ILE A 244 -8.92 1.25 -21.53
N THR A 245 -8.44 1.73 -22.68
CA THR A 245 -9.22 1.86 -23.91
C THR A 245 -8.62 0.97 -24.99
N CYS A 246 -9.33 0.75 -26.09
CA CYS A 246 -8.84 -0.02 -27.23
C CYS A 246 -7.55 0.57 -27.84
N ASN A 247 -7.30 1.87 -27.66
CA ASN A 247 -6.09 2.54 -28.12
C ASN A 247 -4.88 2.34 -27.19
N CYS A 248 -5.09 1.86 -25.98
CA CYS A 248 -4.00 1.56 -25.05
C CYS A 248 -3.18 0.35 -25.55
N THR A 249 -1.87 0.40 -25.30
CA THR A 249 -0.96 -0.75 -25.47
C THR A 249 -1.33 -1.89 -24.52
N ILE A 250 -0.72 -3.05 -24.72
CA ILE A 250 -0.80 -4.16 -23.77
C ILE A 250 -0.17 -3.74 -22.44
N GLU A 251 -0.77 -4.16 -21.33
CA GLU A 251 -0.33 -3.80 -19.99
C GLU A 251 1.08 -4.32 -19.70
N LEU A 252 1.95 -3.50 -19.10
CA LEU A 252 3.30 -3.94 -18.70
C LEU A 252 3.27 -5.14 -17.73
N THR A 253 2.20 -5.26 -16.95
CA THR A 253 1.98 -6.41 -16.05
C THR A 253 1.70 -7.71 -16.79
N TYR A 254 1.23 -7.66 -18.03
CA TYR A 254 1.05 -8.84 -18.88
C TYR A 254 2.43 -9.52 -19.06
N TYR A 255 3.40 -8.80 -19.62
CA TYR A 255 4.75 -9.32 -19.81
C TYR A 255 5.46 -9.64 -18.48
N SER A 256 5.28 -8.80 -17.45
CA SER A 256 5.89 -9.04 -16.14
C SER A 256 5.31 -10.25 -15.40
N ALA A 257 4.09 -10.68 -15.78
CA ALA A 257 3.46 -11.87 -15.26
C ALA A 257 3.92 -13.15 -16.00
N GLY A 258 4.50 -13.00 -17.21
CA GLY A 258 4.99 -14.12 -18.01
C GLY A 258 3.93 -14.78 -18.89
N PHE A 259 2.92 -14.01 -19.35
CA PHE A 259 2.03 -14.47 -20.41
C PHE A 259 2.79 -14.60 -21.74
N GLU A 260 2.16 -15.28 -22.71
CA GLU A 260 2.72 -15.52 -24.04
C GLU A 260 3.09 -14.22 -24.77
N ASP A 261 4.15 -14.25 -25.58
CA ASP A 261 4.61 -13.04 -26.24
C ASP A 261 3.65 -12.60 -27.35
N VAL A 262 3.11 -11.39 -27.20
CA VAL A 262 2.27 -10.70 -28.18
C VAL A 262 2.77 -9.29 -28.43
N CYS A 263 2.41 -8.69 -29.55
CA CYS A 263 2.84 -7.35 -29.92
C CYS A 263 2.37 -6.32 -28.87
N PHE A 264 3.31 -5.50 -28.39
CA PHE A 264 3.07 -4.48 -27.38
C PHE A 264 1.94 -3.50 -27.71
N PHE A 265 1.74 -3.21 -29.00
CA PHE A 265 0.80 -2.18 -29.43
C PHE A 265 -0.57 -2.73 -29.78
N CYS A 266 -0.64 -3.84 -30.51
CA CYS A 266 -1.90 -4.39 -31.02
C CYS A 266 -2.31 -5.74 -30.40
N GLY A 267 -1.42 -6.45 -29.71
CA GLY A 267 -1.75 -7.73 -29.07
C GLY A 267 -1.77 -8.94 -30.01
N THR A 268 -1.36 -8.81 -31.28
CA THR A 268 -1.19 -9.97 -32.18
C THR A 268 0.01 -10.83 -31.79
N ASP A 269 -0.10 -12.13 -31.99
CA ASP A 269 0.96 -13.13 -31.88
C ASP A 269 1.81 -13.25 -33.16
N GLU A 270 1.42 -12.58 -34.26
CA GLU A 270 2.20 -12.46 -35.49
C GLU A 270 3.39 -11.50 -35.30
N LEU A 271 4.42 -11.97 -34.61
CA LEU A 271 5.61 -11.20 -34.28
C LEU A 271 6.65 -11.23 -35.40
N GLU A 272 7.46 -10.17 -35.46
CA GLU A 272 8.69 -10.19 -36.25
C GLU A 272 9.62 -11.29 -35.72
N PRO A 273 10.23 -12.10 -36.60
CA PRO A 273 11.34 -12.96 -36.20
C PRO A 273 12.42 -12.10 -35.56
N ALA A 274 12.95 -12.53 -34.42
CA ALA A 274 14.15 -11.90 -33.88
C ALA A 274 15.23 -11.92 -34.97
N GLU A 275 15.73 -10.75 -35.37
CA GLU A 275 16.89 -10.69 -36.26
C GLU A 275 18.00 -11.53 -35.64
N ALA A 276 18.77 -12.26 -36.46
CA ALA A 276 19.82 -13.18 -36.04
C ALA A 276 20.95 -12.44 -35.30
N GLY A 277 20.69 -12.09 -34.04
CA GLY A 277 21.55 -11.42 -33.10
C GLY A 277 21.43 -12.09 -31.73
N ASP A 278 22.11 -11.52 -30.74
CA ASP A 278 22.15 -12.05 -29.38
C ASP A 278 20.73 -12.12 -28.78
N GLU A 279 20.26 -13.33 -28.41
CA GLU A 279 18.95 -13.55 -27.79
C GLU A 279 18.74 -12.67 -26.54
N ASP A 280 19.82 -12.30 -25.87
CA ASP A 280 19.77 -11.44 -24.69
C ASP A 280 19.53 -9.96 -25.04
N GLU A 281 19.84 -9.53 -26.26
CA GLU A 281 19.51 -8.20 -26.79
C GLU A 281 18.03 -8.11 -27.16
N ALA A 282 17.46 -9.16 -27.76
CA ALA A 282 16.04 -9.23 -28.10
C ALA A 282 15.14 -9.12 -26.84
N LYS A 283 15.55 -9.74 -25.72
CA LYS A 283 14.83 -9.68 -24.44
C LYS A 283 14.80 -8.27 -23.80
N LYS A 284 15.60 -7.31 -24.28
CA LYS A 284 15.58 -5.93 -23.80
C LYS A 284 14.33 -5.18 -24.24
N TYR A 285 13.61 -5.64 -25.26
CA TYR A 285 12.46 -4.92 -25.82
C TYR A 285 11.15 -5.69 -25.63
N TYR A 286 10.02 -4.98 -25.69
CA TYR A 286 8.71 -5.60 -25.84
C TYR A 286 8.50 -6.03 -27.29
N PRO A 287 7.80 -7.16 -27.54
CA PRO A 287 7.59 -7.66 -28.90
C PRO A 287 6.85 -6.66 -29.81
N LEU A 288 7.20 -6.65 -31.10
CA LEU A 288 6.64 -5.78 -32.12
C LEU A 288 6.31 -6.61 -33.38
N CYS A 289 5.11 -6.42 -33.94
CA CYS A 289 4.74 -7.01 -35.23
C CYS A 289 5.09 -6.09 -36.41
N THR A 290 5.20 -6.68 -37.60
CA THR A 290 5.41 -5.98 -38.88
C THR A 290 4.36 -4.89 -39.09
N GLY A 291 3.07 -5.21 -38.91
CA GLY A 291 1.98 -4.26 -39.11
C GLY A 291 2.08 -3.01 -38.22
N CYS A 292 2.54 -3.13 -36.97
CA CYS A 292 2.74 -1.95 -36.11
C CYS A 292 3.99 -1.16 -36.51
N LYS A 293 5.05 -1.85 -36.93
CA LYS A 293 6.30 -1.24 -37.40
C LYS A 293 6.07 -0.41 -38.67
N ASP A 294 5.32 -0.96 -39.63
CA ASP A 294 4.96 -0.28 -40.88
C ASP A 294 4.07 0.94 -40.62
N ASN A 295 3.24 0.88 -39.57
CA ASN A 295 2.48 2.03 -39.05
C ASN A 295 3.33 3.00 -38.19
N GLY A 296 4.66 2.90 -38.26
CA GLY A 296 5.61 3.82 -37.62
C GLY A 296 5.81 3.63 -36.12
N LYS A 297 5.35 2.51 -35.53
CA LYS A 297 5.67 2.19 -34.13
C LYS A 297 7.13 1.75 -34.00
N LYS A 298 7.73 2.08 -32.87
CA LYS A 298 9.13 1.76 -32.55
C LYS A 298 9.20 0.75 -31.41
N LEU A 299 10.30 0.00 -31.36
CA LEU A 299 10.59 -0.88 -30.23
C LEU A 299 10.59 -0.11 -28.92
N VAL A 300 10.03 -0.73 -27.88
CA VAL A 300 9.93 -0.15 -26.54
C VAL A 300 10.79 -0.96 -25.60
N GLU A 301 11.75 -0.32 -24.94
CA GLU A 301 12.67 -0.97 -24.02
C GLU A 301 11.96 -1.38 -22.72
N ARG A 302 12.23 -2.60 -22.25
CA ARG A 302 11.81 -3.10 -20.95
C ARG A 302 12.60 -2.37 -19.88
N ARG A 303 11.90 -1.75 -18.92
CA ARG A 303 12.55 -1.11 -17.77
C ARG A 303 13.17 -2.19 -16.88
N THR A 304 14.47 -2.40 -16.98
CA THR A 304 15.21 -3.18 -15.98
C THR A 304 15.35 -2.32 -14.71
N ARG A 305 15.14 -2.91 -13.53
CA ARG A 305 15.57 -2.26 -12.30
C ARG A 305 17.08 -2.10 -12.41
N ASN A 306 17.56 -0.86 -12.52
CA ASN A 306 18.99 -0.57 -12.42
C ASN A 306 19.54 -1.34 -11.22
N LYS A 307 20.42 -2.32 -11.48
CA LYS A 307 21.29 -2.84 -10.44
C LYS A 307 22.03 -1.63 -9.90
N PHE A 308 21.80 -1.31 -8.64
CA PHE A 308 22.63 -0.34 -7.92
C PHE A 308 24.08 -0.76 -8.17
N ASN A 309 24.81 0.06 -8.92
CA ASN A 309 26.26 -0.09 -9.02
C ASN A 309 26.81 0.67 -7.80
N PRO A 310 27.30 -0.02 -6.77
CA PRO A 310 28.10 0.65 -5.75
C PRO A 310 29.37 1.15 -6.44
N LYS A 311 29.55 2.48 -6.44
CA LYS A 311 30.88 3.06 -6.57
C LYS A 311 31.56 3.02 -5.21
#